data_AF-A0A8C3JAI6-F1
#
_entry.id   AF-A0A8C3JAI6-F1
#
_cell.length_a   1.000
_cell.length_b   1.000
_cell.length_c   1.000
_cell.angle_alpha   90.00
_cell.angle_beta   90.00
_cell.angle_gamma   90.00
#
_symmetry.space_group_name_H-M   'P 1'
#
loop_
_entity.id
_entity.type
_entity.pdbx_description
1 polymer ?
#
loop_
_entity_poly.entity_id
_entity_poly.type
_entity_poly.pdbx_seq_one_letter_code
_entity_poly.pdbx_strand_id
1 'polypeptide(L)'
;QNISFQCLRTLVGHTGGVWSSQMRDNIIISGGSRDATLRVWDIETGQCLHVLMGHVAAVRCVQYDGRRVVSGAYDFMVKVWDPETETCLHTLQGHTNRVYSLQDNILVSGNADSTVKIWDIKTGQCLQTLQGELKLHGNRTACSNLCCRFYIKKLYKEMHRPVTT
;
A
#
# COMPACT_ATOMS: atom_id res chain seq x y z
N GLN A 1 20.63 25.32 19.33
CA GLN A 1 19.24 25.40 19.86
C GLN A 1 18.80 23.99 20.21
N ASN A 2 18.16 23.76 21.36
CA ASN A 2 17.55 22.47 21.65
C ASN A 2 16.21 22.37 20.93
N ILE A 3 16.03 21.34 20.11
CA ILE A 3 14.74 20.99 19.51
C ILE A 3 13.99 20.14 20.54
N SER A 4 12.88 20.65 21.07
CA SER A 4 11.94 19.84 21.85
C SER A 4 10.90 19.23 20.91
N PHE A 5 10.67 17.93 21.05
CA PHE A 5 9.58 17.24 20.35
C PHE A 5 8.38 17.16 21.29
N GLN A 6 7.27 17.76 20.90
CA GLN A 6 6.00 17.66 21.61
C GLN A 6 5.02 16.82 20.79
N CYS A 7 4.25 15.95 21.46
CA CYS A 7 3.15 15.25 20.82
C CYS A 7 2.02 16.26 20.57
N LEU A 8 1.75 16.57 19.30
CA LEU A 8 0.64 17.45 18.92
C LEU A 8 -0.71 16.78 19.15
N ARG A 9 -0.81 15.46 18.88
CA ARG A 9 -2.07 14.71 18.94
C ARG A 9 -1.85 13.20 19.01
N THR A 10 -2.75 12.51 19.71
CA THR A 10 -2.86 11.04 19.72
C THR A 10 -4.16 10.64 19.01
N LEU A 11 -4.07 9.88 17.92
CA LEU A 11 -5.22 9.35 17.19
C LEU A 11 -5.60 7.97 17.77
N VAL A 12 -6.79 7.86 18.37
CA VAL A 12 -7.23 6.66 19.08
C VAL A 12 -8.43 6.03 18.35
N GLY A 13 -8.40 4.72 18.11
CA GLY A 13 -9.53 3.98 17.53
C GLY A 13 -9.22 2.60 16.95
N HIS A 14 -7.97 2.33 16.55
CA HIS A 14 -7.58 0.96 16.19
C HIS A 14 -7.53 0.04 17.42
N THR A 15 -7.98 -1.21 17.27
CA THR A 15 -8.04 -2.21 18.38
C THR A 15 -6.78 -3.09 18.45
N GLY A 16 -5.78 -2.79 17.64
CA GLY A 16 -4.46 -3.42 17.64
C GLY A 16 -3.41 -2.48 17.06
N GLY A 17 -2.17 -2.98 16.92
CA GLY A 17 -1.07 -2.16 16.42
C GLY A 17 -1.32 -1.59 15.02
N VAL A 18 -0.96 -0.33 14.82
CA VAL A 18 -0.93 0.31 13.50
C VAL A 18 0.38 -0.07 12.82
N TRP A 19 0.29 -0.71 11.64
CA TRP A 19 1.47 -1.24 10.94
C TRP A 19 1.91 -0.42 9.72
N SER A 20 1.04 0.48 9.26
CA SER A 20 1.34 1.41 8.19
C SER A 20 0.40 2.60 8.30
N SER A 21 0.95 3.79 8.06
CA SER A 21 0.17 4.99 7.82
C SER A 21 0.75 5.76 6.64
N GLN A 22 -0.07 6.59 6.00
CA GLN A 22 0.31 7.57 5.00
C GLN A 22 -0.42 8.87 5.29
N MET A 23 0.15 9.98 4.83
CA MET A 23 -0.39 11.32 5.06
C MET A 23 -0.33 12.10 3.74
N ARG A 24 -1.40 12.82 3.45
CA ARG A 24 -1.41 13.84 2.40
C ARG A 24 -2.33 14.97 2.82
N ASP A 25 -1.81 16.19 2.74
CA ASP A 25 -2.48 17.41 3.22
C ASP A 25 -2.96 17.19 4.67
N ASN A 26 -4.21 17.51 5.01
CA ASN A 26 -4.77 17.34 6.36
C ASN A 26 -5.27 15.91 6.68
N ILE A 27 -5.08 14.94 5.77
CA ILE A 27 -5.61 13.57 5.92
C ILE A 27 -4.50 12.56 6.21
N ILE A 28 -4.68 11.77 7.26
CA ILE A 28 -3.93 10.54 7.52
C ILE A 28 -4.81 9.33 7.19
N ILE A 29 -4.21 8.33 6.55
CA ILE A 29 -4.77 6.99 6.42
C ILE A 29 -3.91 6.03 7.24
N SER A 30 -4.50 5.22 8.12
CA SER A 30 -3.80 4.17 8.86
C SER A 30 -4.39 2.78 8.62
N GLY A 31 -3.54 1.76 8.61
CA GLY A 31 -3.92 0.35 8.54
C GLY A 31 -3.76 -0.34 9.89
N GLY A 32 -4.84 -0.96 10.37
CA GLY A 32 -4.91 -1.66 11.64
C GLY A 32 -4.56 -3.15 11.52
N SER A 33 -3.88 -3.65 12.56
CA SER A 33 -3.55 -5.07 12.65
C SER A 33 -4.75 -5.91 13.12
N ARG A 34 -5.22 -5.73 14.36
CA ARG A 34 -6.21 -6.63 14.96
C ARG A 34 -7.64 -6.43 14.44
N ASP A 35 -8.00 -5.19 14.09
CA ASP A 35 -9.32 -4.87 13.53
C ASP A 35 -9.41 -5.10 12.01
N ALA A 36 -8.30 -5.33 11.31
CA ALA A 36 -8.24 -5.45 9.85
C ALA A 36 -8.86 -4.26 9.08
N THR A 37 -9.01 -3.10 9.71
CA THR A 37 -9.59 -1.89 9.09
C THR A 37 -8.53 -0.97 8.53
N LEU A 38 -8.93 -0.07 7.64
CA LEU A 38 -8.25 1.21 7.50
C LEU A 38 -9.09 2.31 8.15
N ARG A 39 -8.42 3.34 8.66
CA ARG A 39 -9.07 4.53 9.23
C ARG A 39 -8.55 5.78 8.54
N VAL A 40 -9.47 6.67 8.22
CA VAL A 40 -9.22 8.01 7.66
C VAL A 40 -9.34 9.00 8.80
N TRP A 41 -8.34 9.85 8.98
CA TRP A 41 -8.27 10.81 10.08
C TRP A 41 -8.04 12.21 9.55
N ASP A 42 -8.74 13.17 10.15
CA ASP A 42 -8.39 14.58 10.05
C ASP A 42 -7.33 14.93 11.09
N ILE A 43 -6.24 15.58 10.67
CA ILE A 43 -5.10 15.92 11.53
C ILE A 43 -5.44 17.07 12.48
N GLU A 44 -6.18 18.07 12.00
CA GLU A 44 -6.45 19.31 12.74
C GLU A 44 -7.32 19.04 13.97
N THR A 45 -8.39 18.27 13.82
CA THR A 45 -9.33 17.87 14.86
C THR A 45 -8.92 16.59 15.58
N GLY A 46 -8.29 15.64 14.89
CA GLY A 46 -8.04 14.28 15.38
C GLY A 46 -9.16 13.27 15.15
N GLN A 47 -10.23 13.67 14.49
CA GLN A 47 -11.40 12.82 14.32
C GLN A 47 -11.11 11.70 13.32
N CYS A 48 -11.59 10.49 13.62
CA CYS A 48 -11.70 9.43 12.63
C CYS A 48 -12.91 9.77 11.74
N LEU A 49 -12.65 10.23 10.52
CA LEU A 49 -13.69 10.59 9.57
C LEU A 49 -14.42 9.33 9.06
N HIS A 50 -13.64 8.31 8.69
CA HIS A 50 -14.13 7.11 8.01
C HIS A 50 -13.42 5.83 8.48
N VAL A 51 -14.10 4.70 8.37
CA VAL A 51 -13.54 3.36 8.67
C VAL A 51 -13.76 2.43 7.48
N LEU A 52 -12.70 2.19 6.71
CA LEU A 52 -12.75 1.34 5.51
C LEU A 52 -12.68 -0.14 5.95
N MET A 53 -13.82 -0.82 5.89
CA MET A 53 -13.99 -2.22 6.29
C MET A 53 -14.02 -3.15 5.07
N GLY A 54 -13.41 -4.33 5.18
CA GLY A 54 -13.51 -5.37 4.15
C GLY A 54 -12.25 -6.19 3.89
N HIS A 55 -11.11 -5.84 4.50
CA HIS A 55 -10.03 -6.82 4.71
C HIS A 55 -10.43 -7.77 5.84
N VAL A 56 -10.00 -9.04 5.74
CA VAL A 56 -10.31 -10.09 6.74
C VAL A 56 -9.10 -10.49 7.58
N ALA A 57 -7.95 -9.84 7.35
CA ALA A 57 -6.74 -10.00 8.14
C ALA A 57 -5.98 -8.67 8.22
N ALA A 58 -4.99 -8.62 9.11
CA ALA A 58 -4.24 -7.40 9.44
C ALA A 58 -3.68 -6.65 8.20
N VAL A 59 -3.99 -5.36 8.11
CA VAL A 59 -3.53 -4.45 7.05
C VAL A 59 -2.05 -4.18 7.26
N ARG A 60 -1.22 -4.58 6.30
CA ARG A 60 0.24 -4.47 6.42
C ARG A 60 0.78 -3.16 5.87
N CYS A 61 0.14 -2.63 4.83
CA CYS A 61 0.61 -1.50 4.06
C CYS A 61 -0.57 -0.66 3.60
N VAL A 62 -0.31 0.64 3.42
CA VAL A 62 -1.24 1.65 2.91
C VAL A 62 -0.47 2.55 1.95
N GLN A 63 -1.09 2.94 0.84
CA GLN A 63 -0.69 4.05 -0.03
C GLN A 63 -1.91 4.96 -0.22
N TYR A 64 -1.69 6.28 -0.31
CA TYR A 64 -2.74 7.27 -0.50
C TYR A 64 -2.21 8.36 -1.43
N ASP A 65 -2.91 8.60 -2.54
CA ASP A 65 -2.53 9.60 -3.54
C ASP A 65 -3.26 10.95 -3.37
N GLY A 66 -4.22 11.06 -2.44
CA GLY A 66 -5.11 12.22 -2.28
C GLY A 66 -6.54 12.01 -2.80
N ARG A 67 -6.83 10.87 -3.43
CA ARG A 67 -8.14 10.53 -4.02
C ARG A 67 -8.53 9.05 -3.83
N ARG A 68 -7.54 8.16 -3.79
CA ARG A 68 -7.68 6.71 -3.71
C ARG A 68 -6.71 6.18 -2.67
N VAL A 69 -7.23 5.27 -1.84
CA VAL A 69 -6.41 4.49 -0.91
C VAL A 69 -6.14 3.14 -1.53
N VAL A 70 -4.90 2.66 -1.42
CA VAL A 70 -4.53 1.29 -1.79
C VAL A 70 -3.94 0.57 -0.58
N SER A 71 -4.57 -0.53 -0.19
CA SER A 71 -4.21 -1.33 0.97
C SER A 71 -3.82 -2.74 0.59
N GLY A 72 -2.88 -3.33 1.32
CA GLY A 72 -2.53 -4.74 1.23
C GLY A 72 -2.47 -5.35 2.61
N ALA A 73 -3.07 -6.52 2.78
CA ALA A 73 -3.21 -7.19 4.07
C ALA A 73 -2.68 -8.63 4.03
N TYR A 74 -2.72 -9.31 5.18
CA TYR A 74 -2.40 -10.73 5.29
C TYR A 74 -3.46 -11.67 4.68
N ASP A 75 -4.56 -11.14 4.15
CA ASP A 75 -5.62 -11.91 3.47
C ASP A 75 -5.33 -12.14 1.97
N PHE A 76 -4.11 -11.79 1.52
CA PHE A 76 -3.63 -11.94 0.15
C PHE A 76 -4.41 -11.12 -0.89
N MET A 77 -5.14 -10.09 -0.43
CA MET A 77 -5.81 -9.13 -1.30
C MET A 77 -5.07 -7.80 -1.30
N VAL A 78 -5.06 -7.13 -2.46
CA VAL A 78 -4.89 -5.68 -2.52
C VAL A 78 -6.25 -5.06 -2.79
N LYS A 79 -6.63 -4.01 -2.03
CA LYS A 79 -7.90 -3.32 -2.20
C LYS A 79 -7.67 -1.86 -2.55
N VAL A 80 -8.44 -1.36 -3.52
CA VAL A 80 -8.51 0.05 -3.90
C VAL A 80 -9.81 0.61 -3.34
N TRP A 81 -9.73 1.75 -2.65
CA TRP A 81 -10.86 2.37 -1.97
C TRP A 81 -11.07 3.80 -2.41
N ASP A 82 -12.33 4.19 -2.37
CA ASP A 82 -12.76 5.58 -2.25
C ASP A 82 -12.87 5.91 -0.75
N PRO A 83 -12.02 6.80 -0.19
CA PRO A 83 -11.98 7.04 1.25
C PRO A 83 -13.12 7.91 1.77
N GLU A 84 -13.79 8.69 0.90
CA GLU A 84 -14.90 9.59 1.25
C GLU A 84 -16.23 8.85 1.29
N THR A 85 -16.41 7.87 0.40
CA THR A 85 -17.63 7.04 0.29
C THR A 85 -17.49 5.66 0.95
N GLU A 86 -16.40 5.43 1.68
CA GLU A 86 -16.05 4.18 2.39
C GLU A 86 -16.02 2.91 1.50
N THR A 87 -16.04 3.09 0.18
CA THR A 87 -16.34 2.03 -0.77
C THR A 87 -15.08 1.32 -1.27
N CYS A 88 -15.06 -0.02 -1.18
CA CYS A 88 -14.07 -0.84 -1.86
C CYS A 88 -14.40 -0.89 -3.36
N LEU A 89 -13.63 -0.16 -4.18
CA LEU A 89 -13.83 -0.05 -5.62
C LEU A 89 -13.35 -1.31 -6.34
N HIS A 90 -12.19 -1.82 -5.94
CA HIS A 90 -11.53 -2.97 -6.57
C HIS A 90 -10.91 -3.87 -5.52
N THR A 91 -11.03 -5.19 -5.71
CA THR A 91 -10.27 -6.20 -4.98
C THR A 91 -9.38 -6.96 -5.97
N LEU A 92 -8.09 -6.66 -5.93
CA LEU A 92 -7.08 -7.21 -6.83
C LEU A 92 -6.53 -8.50 -6.23
N GLN A 93 -6.76 -9.62 -6.92
CA GLN A 93 -6.35 -10.96 -6.51
C GLN A 93 -5.19 -11.48 -7.36
N GLY A 94 -4.31 -12.29 -6.75
CA GLY A 94 -3.19 -12.94 -7.46
C GLY A 94 -1.80 -12.64 -6.91
N HIS A 95 -1.69 -12.19 -5.66
CA HIS A 95 -0.42 -11.99 -4.95
C HIS A 95 -0.53 -12.38 -3.47
N THR A 96 0.55 -12.93 -2.90
CA THR A 96 0.55 -13.49 -1.53
C THR A 96 1.51 -12.80 -0.54
N ASN A 97 2.56 -12.06 -0.94
CA ASN A 97 3.43 -11.21 -0.10
C ASN A 97 4.46 -10.44 -0.98
N ARG A 98 4.58 -9.09 -1.02
CA ARG A 98 4.05 -8.11 -0.06
C ARG A 98 4.18 -6.60 -0.39
N VAL A 99 5.00 -6.18 -1.36
CA VAL A 99 5.42 -4.76 -1.51
C VAL A 99 4.75 -4.13 -2.72
N TYR A 100 4.24 -2.91 -2.58
CA TYR A 100 3.74 -2.14 -3.72
C TYR A 100 4.15 -0.67 -3.69
N SER A 101 4.14 -0.06 -4.87
CA SER A 101 4.26 1.38 -5.10
C SER A 101 3.06 1.83 -5.90
N LEU A 102 2.40 2.90 -5.46
CA LEU A 102 1.37 3.58 -6.23
C LEU A 102 1.96 4.87 -6.78
N GLN A 103 1.78 5.13 -8.07
CA GLN A 103 1.97 6.46 -8.65
C GLN A 103 0.90 6.68 -9.72
N ASP A 104 0.26 7.84 -9.66
CA ASP A 104 -0.87 8.22 -10.50
C ASP A 104 -1.96 7.12 -10.48
N ASN A 105 -2.18 6.43 -11.60
CA ASN A 105 -3.16 5.32 -11.68
C ASN A 105 -2.49 3.95 -11.75
N ILE A 106 -1.16 3.89 -11.68
CA ILE A 106 -0.39 2.65 -11.82
C ILE A 106 0.02 2.15 -10.44
N LEU A 107 -0.49 0.99 -10.08
CA LEU A 107 -0.01 0.20 -8.96
C LEU A 107 0.98 -0.84 -9.48
N VAL A 108 2.17 -0.89 -8.90
CA VAL A 108 3.11 -1.99 -9.10
C VAL A 108 3.23 -2.77 -7.80
N SER A 109 3.01 -4.07 -7.83
CA SER A 109 3.05 -4.97 -6.67
C SER A 109 3.94 -6.18 -6.93
N GLY A 110 4.78 -6.54 -5.96
CA GLY A 110 5.69 -7.70 -6.04
C GLY A 110 5.30 -8.81 -5.07
N ASN A 111 5.47 -10.05 -5.50
CA ASN A 111 5.13 -11.25 -4.75
C ASN A 111 6.33 -12.20 -4.47
N ALA A 112 6.22 -12.98 -3.41
CA ALA A 112 7.18 -13.99 -2.96
C ALA A 112 7.28 -15.19 -3.92
N ASP A 113 6.34 -15.35 -4.84
CA ASP A 113 6.39 -16.29 -5.97
C ASP A 113 7.32 -15.81 -7.11
N SER A 114 8.05 -14.71 -6.91
CA SER A 114 8.94 -14.06 -7.91
C SER A 114 8.22 -13.38 -9.08
N THR A 115 6.92 -13.09 -8.95
CA THR A 115 6.17 -12.25 -9.89
C THR A 115 6.06 -10.79 -9.43
N VAL A 116 5.94 -9.89 -10.40
CA VAL A 116 5.52 -8.49 -10.22
C VAL A 116 4.32 -8.26 -11.12
N LYS A 117 3.21 -7.75 -10.57
CA LYS A 117 2.06 -7.31 -11.37
C LYS A 117 1.98 -5.80 -11.41
N ILE A 118 1.52 -5.30 -12.55
CA ILE A 118 1.26 -3.90 -12.84
C ILE A 118 -0.25 -3.78 -13.08
N TRP A 119 -0.90 -2.85 -12.40
CA TRP A 119 -2.36 -2.68 -12.43
C TRP A 119 -2.72 -1.23 -12.72
N ASP A 120 -3.83 -1.04 -13.43
CA ASP A 120 -4.54 0.23 -13.45
C ASP A 120 -5.57 0.23 -12.31
N ILE A 121 -5.39 1.13 -11.32
CA ILE A 121 -6.29 1.24 -10.17
C ILE A 121 -7.63 1.93 -10.49
N LYS A 122 -7.79 2.54 -11.68
CA LYS A 122 -9.10 3.04 -12.13
C LYS A 122 -10.00 1.90 -12.59
N THR A 123 -9.47 1.01 -13.43
CA THR A 123 -10.22 -0.10 -14.01
C THR A 123 -10.15 -1.39 -13.21
N GLY A 124 -9.18 -1.52 -12.28
CA GLY A 124 -8.92 -2.75 -11.52
C GLY A 124 -8.20 -3.83 -12.34
N GLN A 125 -7.79 -3.53 -13.58
CA GLN A 125 -7.20 -4.52 -14.47
C GLN A 125 -5.72 -4.76 -14.17
N CYS A 126 -5.29 -6.02 -14.20
CA CYS A 126 -3.88 -6.40 -14.27
C CYS A 126 -3.38 -6.13 -15.70
N LEU A 127 -2.63 -5.05 -15.90
CA LEU A 127 -2.07 -4.68 -17.20
C LEU A 127 -0.96 -5.64 -17.63
N GLN A 128 -0.14 -6.10 -16.68
CA GLN A 128 0.99 -6.97 -16.97
C GLN A 128 1.37 -7.82 -15.75
N THR A 129 1.80 -9.06 -16.00
CA THR A 129 2.53 -9.88 -15.02
C THR A 129 3.93 -10.11 -15.54
N LEU A 130 4.92 -9.63 -14.80
CA LEU A 130 6.34 -9.90 -15.02
C LEU A 130 6.74 -11.08 -14.12
N GLN A 131 7.45 -12.06 -14.67
CA GLN A 131 8.01 -13.17 -13.91
C GLN A 131 9.53 -13.14 -14.05
N GLY A 132 10.24 -13.08 -12.93
CA GLY A 132 11.70 -13.12 -12.96
C GLY A 132 12.21 -14.56 -13.01
N GLU A 133 13.14 -14.86 -13.92
CA GLU A 133 14.01 -16.03 -13.78
C GLU A 133 15.00 -15.82 -12.61
N LEU A 134 14.51 -15.98 -11.39
CA LEU A 134 15.32 -15.95 -10.19
C LEU A 134 16.11 -17.26 -10.06
N LYS A 135 17.24 -17.35 -10.79
CA LYS A 135 18.32 -18.31 -10.50
C LYS A 135 18.96 -17.98 -9.15
N LEU A 136 18.25 -18.35 -8.07
CA LEU A 136 18.65 -18.21 -6.68
C LEU A 136 19.96 -18.98 -6.41
N HIS A 137 21.09 -18.29 -6.54
CA HIS A 137 22.37 -18.77 -6.01
C HIS A 137 22.35 -18.65 -4.48
N GLY A 138 21.97 -19.75 -3.83
CA GLY A 138 22.18 -19.96 -2.40
C GLY A 138 21.20 -19.24 -1.46
N ASN A 139 20.66 -20.02 -0.52
CA ASN A 139 19.87 -19.59 0.63
C ASN A 139 18.50 -18.92 0.35
N ARG A 140 17.46 -19.67 0.72
CA ARG A 140 16.05 -19.28 0.74
C ARG A 140 15.83 -18.07 1.66
N THR A 141 15.94 -16.87 1.12
CA THR A 141 15.42 -15.66 1.77
C THR A 141 14.39 -15.06 0.85
N ALA A 142 13.11 -15.08 1.26
CA ALA A 142 12.04 -14.39 0.56
C ALA A 142 12.47 -12.93 0.32
N CYS A 143 12.12 -12.37 -0.85
CA CYS A 143 12.53 -11.02 -1.27
C CYS A 143 12.42 -10.04 -0.09
N SER A 144 13.56 -9.65 0.48
CA SER A 144 13.54 -8.79 1.66
C SER A 144 12.85 -7.49 1.29
N ASN A 145 12.03 -6.94 2.19
CA ASN A 145 11.17 -5.78 1.88
C ASN A 145 11.95 -4.60 1.25
N LEU A 146 13.25 -4.51 1.53
CA LEU A 146 14.16 -3.53 0.96
C LEU A 146 14.47 -3.81 -0.53
N CYS A 147 14.82 -5.05 -0.89
CA CYS A 147 15.20 -5.45 -2.25
C CYS A 147 14.02 -5.23 -3.23
N CYS A 148 12.83 -5.72 -2.89
CA CYS A 148 11.65 -5.53 -3.72
C CYS A 148 11.23 -4.05 -3.84
N ARG A 149 11.45 -3.21 -2.81
CA ARG A 149 11.15 -1.76 -2.89
C ARG A 149 12.11 -1.02 -3.84
N PHE A 150 13.39 -1.39 -3.87
CA PHE A 150 14.33 -0.87 -4.86
C PHE A 150 14.02 -1.37 -6.27
N TYR A 151 13.69 -2.66 -6.42
CA TYR A 151 13.40 -3.26 -7.72
C TYR A 151 12.11 -2.69 -8.34
N ILE A 152 11.03 -2.53 -7.56
CA ILE A 152 9.79 -1.88 -8.02
C ILE A 152 10.04 -0.41 -8.43
N LYS A 153 10.81 0.36 -7.66
CA LYS A 153 11.20 1.73 -8.05
C LYS A 153 12.07 1.78 -9.31
N LYS A 154 12.93 0.77 -9.53
CA LYS A 154 13.75 0.65 -10.74
C LYS A 154 12.89 0.30 -11.95
N LEU A 155 12.06 -0.74 -11.87
CA LEU A 155 11.13 -1.13 -12.93
C LEU A 155 10.21 0.02 -13.31
N TYR A 156 9.62 0.72 -12.33
CA TYR A 156 8.78 1.90 -12.60
C TYR A 156 9.55 2.97 -13.39
N LYS A 157 10.77 3.31 -12.97
CA LYS A 157 11.62 4.25 -13.72
C LYS A 157 11.99 3.75 -15.11
N GLU A 158 12.09 2.44 -15.34
CA GLU A 158 12.40 1.84 -16.63
C GLU A 158 11.20 1.86 -17.58
N MET A 159 9.99 1.58 -17.09
CA MET A 159 8.72 1.72 -17.85
C MET A 159 8.43 3.17 -18.25
N HIS A 160 8.85 4.13 -17.43
CA HIS A 160 8.64 5.57 -17.67
C HIS A 160 9.90 6.29 -18.14
N ARG A 161 10.89 5.59 -18.71
CA ARG A 161 11.93 6.27 -19.50
C ARG A 161 11.27 6.86 -20.75
N PRO A 162 11.55 8.11 -21.13
CA PRO A 162 11.21 8.57 -22.46
C PRO A 162 11.92 7.65 -23.47
N VAL A 163 11.19 7.21 -24.49
CA VAL A 163 11.80 6.52 -25.63
C VAL A 163 12.69 7.54 -26.32
N THR A 164 14.00 7.40 -26.16
CA THR A 164 14.99 8.15 -26.95
C THR A 164 14.97 7.61 -28.37
N THR A 165 14.38 8.38 -29.27
CA THR A 165 14.45 8.19 -30.73
C THR A 165 15.87 8.38 -31.25
#